data_AF-A0A8T2ME08-F1
#
_entry.id   AF-A0A8T2ME08-F1
#
_cell.length_a   1.000
_cell.length_b   1.000
_cell.length_c   1.000
_cell.angle_alpha   90.00
_cell.angle_beta   90.00
_cell.angle_gamma   90.00
#
_symmetry.space_group_name_H-M   'P 1'
#
loop_
_entity.id
_entity.type
_entity.pdbx_description
1 polymer ?
#
loop_
_entity_poly.entity_id
_entity_poly.type
_entity_poly.pdbx_seq_one_letter_code
_entity_poly.pdbx_strand_id
1 'polypeptide(L)'
;RNSDGQPTPPPDCCATILWEEACSVTSSVCVAWQRTMAEPEKQKVIKLVPENLLKKRKAYQAIKATQAKLALLEKKKVHKGKSLKFVRLEEFQKNSKKSHRDDIRIHRAKQRPPPPMPPAKNTLAFAVRVRMIKGVSPRVKKVIHMLRLRKIFSGTFVRISKTSLNMLKIVEPYVAWGFPNLKSVRELILKRGQLKIKKKKIPLTDNTVIEQHLGEHGIICLEDLIHEIYSTGKHFRMVNRLLWPFRLSVPRHSARDKVGLLKEMGDPGPRAEDINSVIRKFN
;
A
#
# COMPACT_ATOMS: atom_id res chain seq x y z
N ARG A 1 31.61 -42.02 -17.70
CA ARG A 1 32.17 -40.65 -17.75
C ARG A 1 31.00 -39.75 -17.35
N ASN A 2 30.70 -39.53 -16.07
CA ASN A 2 31.55 -38.98 -15.00
C ASN A 2 32.10 -37.61 -15.46
N SER A 3 31.86 -36.50 -14.76
CA SER A 3 31.38 -36.33 -13.37
C SER A 3 30.77 -34.94 -13.13
N ASP A 4 29.85 -34.85 -12.17
CA ASP A 4 29.25 -33.60 -11.67
C ASP A 4 30.25 -32.71 -10.91
N GLY A 5 29.90 -31.43 -10.76
CA GLY A 5 30.68 -30.46 -9.99
C GLY A 5 29.93 -29.17 -9.67
N GLN A 6 29.20 -29.14 -8.55
CA GLN A 6 28.72 -27.91 -7.90
C GLN A 6 29.64 -27.52 -6.72
N PRO A 7 29.77 -26.23 -6.39
CA PRO A 7 30.69 -25.75 -5.35
C PRO A 7 30.09 -25.88 -3.94
N THR A 8 30.96 -26.18 -2.96
CA THR A 8 30.64 -26.23 -1.52
C THR A 8 31.52 -25.26 -0.72
N PRO A 9 31.05 -24.73 0.44
CA PRO A 9 31.82 -23.84 1.30
C PRO A 9 32.77 -24.60 2.26
N PRO A 10 33.83 -23.96 2.78
CA PRO A 10 34.76 -24.59 3.73
C PRO A 10 34.21 -24.67 5.17
N PRO A 11 34.63 -25.66 5.98
CA PRO A 11 34.09 -25.94 7.33
C PRO A 11 34.97 -25.44 8.49
N ASP A 12 34.39 -25.44 9.69
CA ASP A 12 35.08 -25.35 10.98
C ASP A 12 35.76 -26.68 11.38
N CYS A 13 37.00 -26.61 11.90
CA CYS A 13 37.68 -27.59 12.77
C CYS A 13 38.75 -26.80 13.57
N CYS A 14 38.79 -26.69 14.90
CA CYS A 14 38.74 -27.66 16.01
C CYS A 14 40.12 -28.24 16.40
N ALA A 15 40.37 -28.26 17.73
CA ALA A 15 41.36 -29.05 18.48
C ALA A 15 42.83 -28.55 18.67
N THR A 16 43.21 -28.37 19.96
CA THR A 16 44.41 -28.96 20.66
C THR A 16 45.85 -28.47 20.31
N ILE A 17 46.93 -28.53 21.15
CA ILE A 17 47.17 -28.79 22.60
C ILE A 17 48.64 -28.39 23.01
N LEU A 18 48.91 -28.06 24.30
CA LEU A 18 50.25 -27.96 24.99
C LEU A 18 51.26 -26.89 24.46
N TRP A 19 52.10 -26.20 25.28
CA TRP A 19 53.37 -26.61 25.94
C TRP A 19 54.36 -27.26 24.92
N GLU A 20 55.62 -26.84 24.75
CA GLU A 20 56.65 -26.44 25.73
C GLU A 20 57.78 -25.54 25.13
N GLU A 21 58.62 -25.01 26.02
CA GLU A 21 60.04 -24.60 25.91
C GLU A 21 60.77 -24.26 24.58
N ALA A 22 61.51 -23.15 24.60
CA ALA A 22 62.92 -23.11 24.15
C ALA A 22 63.71 -22.03 24.92
N CYS A 23 64.95 -22.33 25.30
CA CYS A 23 65.78 -21.53 26.22
C CYS A 23 67.06 -20.98 25.54
N SER A 24 67.70 -19.98 26.16
CA SER A 24 69.04 -19.42 25.86
C SER A 24 69.16 -18.64 24.51
N VAL A 25 70.05 -17.65 24.32
CA VAL A 25 71.40 -17.43 24.88
C VAL A 25 71.63 -15.97 25.33
N THR A 26 72.62 -15.81 26.21
CA THR A 26 73.05 -14.63 26.99
C THR A 26 73.82 -13.52 26.24
N SER A 27 73.63 -12.27 26.68
CA SER A 27 74.70 -11.27 26.90
C SER A 27 74.16 -10.14 27.80
N SER A 28 74.39 -10.17 29.12
CA SER A 28 75.60 -9.66 29.80
C SER A 28 75.85 -8.15 29.65
N VAL A 29 75.07 -7.34 30.37
CA VAL A 29 75.52 -6.03 30.85
C VAL A 29 75.32 -5.99 32.37
N CYS A 30 76.43 -6.14 33.11
CA CYS A 30 76.42 -5.96 34.56
C CYS A 30 76.30 -4.48 34.91
N VAL A 31 75.10 -4.02 35.28
CA VAL A 31 74.97 -2.82 36.12
C VAL A 31 74.80 -3.30 37.56
N ALA A 32 75.83 -3.12 38.38
CA ALA A 32 75.84 -3.51 39.78
C ALA A 32 74.89 -2.61 40.59
N TRP A 33 73.60 -2.95 40.60
CA TRP A 33 72.65 -2.39 41.57
C TRP A 33 72.96 -2.98 42.95
N GLN A 34 73.67 -2.18 43.75
CA GLN A 34 73.77 -2.40 45.19
C GLN A 34 72.36 -2.56 45.75
N ARG A 35 72.11 -3.67 46.46
CA ARG A 35 70.91 -3.81 47.30
C ARG A 35 71.03 -2.84 48.47
N THR A 36 70.62 -1.59 48.24
CA THR A 36 70.18 -0.73 49.34
C THR A 36 69.04 -1.46 50.03
N MET A 37 69.20 -1.71 51.34
CA MET A 37 68.16 -2.38 52.11
C MET A 37 66.88 -1.56 52.01
N ALA A 38 65.75 -2.21 51.74
CA ALA A 38 64.47 -1.54 51.77
C ALA A 38 64.26 -1.00 53.18
N GLU A 39 64.16 0.33 53.32
CA GLU A 39 63.72 0.95 54.57
C GLU A 39 62.38 0.33 54.98
N PRO A 40 62.14 0.09 56.29
CA PRO A 40 60.89 -0.49 56.73
C PRO A 40 59.73 0.37 56.25
N GLU A 41 58.81 -0.23 55.48
CA GLU A 41 57.66 0.49 54.95
C GLU A 41 56.88 1.11 56.10
N LYS A 42 56.97 2.44 56.25
CA LYS A 42 56.18 3.19 57.22
C LYS A 42 54.71 2.87 56.97
N GLN A 43 54.09 2.16 57.91
CA GLN A 43 52.67 1.82 57.86
C GLN A 43 51.87 3.08 57.55
N LYS A 44 51.34 3.17 56.33
CA LYS A 44 50.58 4.32 55.88
C LYS A 44 49.28 4.35 56.66
N VAL A 45 49.23 5.13 57.74
CA VAL A 45 48.03 5.32 58.55
C VAL A 45 46.91 5.82 57.63
N ILE A 46 46.01 4.92 57.26
CA ILE A 46 44.86 5.21 56.41
C ILE A 46 43.91 6.05 57.25
N LYS A 47 43.99 7.39 57.10
CA LYS A 47 43.07 8.30 57.75
C LYS A 47 41.64 7.94 57.34
N LEU A 48 40.87 7.41 58.28
CA LEU A 48 39.49 6.98 58.07
C LEU A 48 38.64 8.19 57.67
N VAL A 49 38.40 8.33 56.37
CA VAL A 49 37.56 9.41 55.83
C VAL A 49 36.09 9.04 56.08
N PRO A 50 35.30 9.89 56.77
CA PRO A 50 33.91 9.57 57.06
C PRO A 50 33.10 9.39 55.77
N GLU A 51 32.27 8.34 55.71
CA GLU A 51 31.56 7.95 54.48
C GLU A 51 30.75 9.08 53.84
N ASN A 52 30.17 9.95 54.68
CA ASN A 52 29.36 11.08 54.24
C ASN A 52 30.18 12.07 53.37
N LEU A 53 31.49 12.20 53.61
CA LEU A 53 32.38 13.00 52.78
C LEU A 53 32.66 12.32 51.44
N LEU A 54 32.83 10.99 51.42
CA LEU A 54 33.04 10.21 50.20
C LEU A 54 31.78 10.21 49.31
N LYS A 55 30.59 10.04 49.93
CA LYS A 55 29.29 10.15 49.26
C LYS A 55 29.08 11.54 48.64
N LYS A 56 29.37 12.63 49.38
CA LYS A 56 29.36 14.01 48.85
C LYS A 56 30.34 14.23 47.69
N ARG A 57 31.57 13.71 47.77
CA ARG A 57 32.58 13.82 46.69
C ARG A 57 32.13 13.10 45.41
N LYS A 58 31.60 11.88 45.51
CA LYS A 58 31.05 11.12 44.37
C LYS A 58 29.88 11.86 43.70
N ALA A 59 28.94 12.39 44.49
CA ALA A 59 27.82 13.18 43.98
C ALA A 59 28.28 14.45 43.24
N TYR A 60 29.22 15.20 43.82
CA TYR A 60 29.78 16.41 43.19
C TYR A 60 30.52 16.10 41.87
N GLN A 61 31.31 15.02 41.84
CA GLN A 61 31.97 14.56 40.61
C GLN A 61 30.95 14.17 39.52
N ALA A 62 29.87 13.47 39.87
CA ALA A 62 28.80 13.12 38.94
C ALA A 62 28.10 14.37 38.37
N ILE A 63 27.73 15.34 39.22
CA ILE A 63 27.12 16.61 38.80
C ILE A 63 28.05 17.36 37.86
N LYS A 64 29.34 17.51 38.21
CA LYS A 64 30.33 18.20 37.37
C LYS A 64 30.53 17.50 36.02
N ALA A 65 30.51 16.17 35.99
CA ALA A 65 30.58 15.38 34.75
C ALA A 65 29.34 15.54 33.86
N THR A 66 28.13 15.61 34.45
CA THR A 66 26.90 15.87 33.66
C THR A 66 26.87 17.29 33.10
N GLN A 67 27.24 18.31 33.88
CA GLN A 67 27.37 19.70 33.42
C GLN A 67 28.38 19.82 32.27
N ALA A 68 29.55 19.18 32.37
CA ALA A 68 30.53 19.16 31.29
C ALA A 68 29.99 18.50 30.01
N LYS A 69 29.26 17.38 30.13
CA LYS A 69 28.60 16.73 28.98
C LYS A 69 27.54 17.62 28.33
N LEU A 70 26.72 18.31 29.11
CA LEU A 70 25.70 19.23 28.60
C LEU A 70 26.34 20.42 27.87
N ALA A 71 27.34 21.06 28.46
CA ALA A 71 28.07 22.17 27.83
C ALA A 71 28.74 21.77 26.50
N LEU A 72 29.27 20.54 26.40
CA LEU A 72 29.81 20.00 25.14
C LEU A 72 28.72 19.76 24.08
N LEU A 73 27.52 19.32 24.48
CA LEU A 73 26.39 19.15 23.57
C LEU A 73 25.85 20.50 23.06
N GLU A 74 25.81 21.52 23.91
CA GLU A 74 25.43 22.88 23.53
C GLU A 74 26.44 23.51 22.58
N LYS A 75 27.75 23.42 22.88
CA LYS A 75 28.81 23.84 21.94
C LYS A 75 28.69 23.13 20.59
N LYS A 76 28.38 21.82 20.57
CA LYS A 76 28.12 21.07 19.32
C LYS A 76 26.84 21.50 18.59
N LYS A 77 25.82 22.03 19.27
CA LYS A 77 24.63 22.62 18.63
C LYS A 77 24.96 23.98 18.01
N VAL A 78 25.71 24.83 18.71
CA VAL A 78 26.12 26.16 18.23
C VAL A 78 27.09 26.06 17.04
N HIS A 79 28.08 25.16 17.10
CA HIS A 79 28.95 24.86 15.93
C HIS A 79 28.22 24.18 14.76
N LYS A 80 27.02 23.64 14.98
CA LYS A 80 26.10 23.20 13.90
C LYS A 80 25.18 24.34 13.42
N GLY A 81 25.58 25.60 13.61
CA GLY A 81 25.07 26.71 12.82
C GLY A 81 25.12 26.31 11.34
N LYS A 82 23.96 26.32 10.67
CA LYS A 82 23.85 25.83 9.29
C LYS A 82 24.83 26.63 8.43
N SER A 83 25.82 25.96 7.84
CA SER A 83 26.60 26.59 6.78
C SER A 83 25.62 27.08 5.73
N LEU A 84 25.70 28.37 5.39
CA LEU A 84 24.90 28.96 4.33
C LEU A 84 25.28 28.20 3.05
N LYS A 85 24.42 27.27 2.62
CA LYS A 85 24.60 26.54 1.38
C LYS A 85 24.45 27.54 0.25
N PHE A 86 25.57 28.11 -0.16
CA PHE A 86 25.66 28.99 -1.31
C PHE A 86 25.34 28.16 -2.56
N VAL A 87 24.07 28.20 -2.97
CA VAL A 87 23.59 27.59 -4.21
C VAL A 87 24.25 28.35 -5.35
N ARG A 88 24.97 27.65 -6.24
CA ARG A 88 25.61 28.30 -7.38
C ARG A 88 24.53 28.91 -8.29
N LEU A 89 24.83 30.05 -8.91
CA LEU A 89 23.89 30.72 -9.83
C LEU A 89 23.41 29.78 -10.95
N GLU A 90 24.29 28.88 -11.41
CA GLU A 90 23.98 27.82 -12.37
C GLU A 90 22.88 26.88 -11.89
N GLU A 91 22.92 26.43 -10.62
CA GLU A 91 21.90 25.57 -10.02
C GLU A 91 20.57 26.32 -9.88
N PHE A 92 20.61 27.61 -9.51
CA PHE A 92 19.42 28.45 -9.44
C PHE A 92 18.76 28.60 -10.83
N GLN A 93 19.54 28.90 -11.87
CA GLN A 93 19.04 28.97 -13.24
C GLN A 93 18.53 27.61 -13.75
N LYS A 94 19.24 26.50 -13.44
CA LYS A 94 18.84 25.14 -13.81
C LYS A 94 17.53 24.73 -13.14
N ASN A 95 17.34 25.07 -11.87
CA ASN A 95 16.12 24.80 -11.11
C ASN A 95 14.95 25.65 -11.62
N SER A 96 15.16 26.94 -11.93
CA SER A 96 14.15 27.81 -12.56
C SER A 96 13.72 27.27 -13.94
N LYS A 97 14.69 26.95 -14.83
CA LYS A 97 14.43 26.33 -16.14
C LYS A 97 13.71 24.98 -16.01
N LYS A 98 14.00 24.19 -14.97
CA LYS A 98 13.31 22.92 -14.69
C LYS A 98 11.88 23.14 -14.22
N SER A 99 11.65 24.03 -13.24
CA SER A 99 10.30 24.37 -12.75
C SER A 99 9.43 24.86 -13.90
N HIS A 100 9.92 25.80 -14.71
CA HIS A 100 9.17 26.32 -15.85
C HIS A 100 8.81 25.23 -16.89
N ARG A 101 9.72 24.29 -17.17
CA ARG A 101 9.43 23.10 -18.00
C ARG A 101 8.40 22.18 -17.37
N ASP A 102 8.43 22.02 -16.05
CA ASP A 102 7.48 21.20 -15.29
C ASP A 102 6.09 21.86 -15.25
N ASP A 103 6.00 23.17 -15.02
CA ASP A 103 4.78 23.98 -15.07
C ASP A 103 4.15 23.96 -16.47
N ILE A 104 4.95 24.12 -17.53
CA ILE A 104 4.50 23.95 -18.92
C ILE A 104 4.01 22.52 -19.17
N ARG A 105 4.70 21.49 -18.64
CA ARG A 105 4.26 20.09 -18.77
C ARG A 105 2.91 19.86 -18.08
N ILE A 106 2.73 20.39 -16.87
CA ILE A 106 1.49 20.32 -16.10
C ILE A 106 0.36 21.07 -16.82
N HIS A 107 0.63 22.28 -17.34
CA HIS A 107 -0.35 23.04 -18.12
C HIS A 107 -0.74 22.31 -19.41
N ARG A 108 0.23 21.80 -20.19
CA ARG A 108 -0.03 20.97 -21.37
C ARG A 108 -0.78 19.68 -21.03
N ALA A 109 -0.52 19.06 -19.88
CA ALA A 109 -1.26 17.88 -19.44
C ALA A 109 -2.72 18.20 -19.04
N LYS A 110 -2.97 19.38 -18.44
CA LYS A 110 -4.34 19.88 -18.15
C LYS A 110 -5.12 20.25 -19.43
N GLN A 111 -4.42 20.81 -20.43
CA GLN A 111 -5.00 21.18 -21.73
C GLN A 111 -5.06 20.03 -22.73
N ARG A 112 -4.37 18.91 -22.46
CA ARG A 112 -4.45 17.71 -23.29
C ARG A 112 -5.90 17.21 -23.25
N PRO A 113 -6.58 17.03 -24.40
CA PRO A 113 -7.90 16.43 -24.39
C PRO A 113 -7.80 15.07 -23.69
N PRO A 114 -8.82 14.65 -22.93
CA PRO A 114 -8.82 13.33 -22.31
C PRO A 114 -8.55 12.29 -23.40
N PRO A 115 -7.82 11.18 -23.08
CA PRO A 115 -7.56 10.14 -24.06
C PRO A 115 -8.88 9.78 -24.76
N PRO A 116 -8.89 9.65 -26.11
CA PRO A 116 -10.12 9.38 -26.84
C PRO A 116 -10.80 8.18 -26.18
N MET A 117 -12.12 8.28 -25.99
CA MET A 117 -12.85 7.19 -25.36
C MET A 117 -12.51 5.89 -26.09
N PRO A 118 -12.35 4.76 -25.37
CA PRO A 118 -12.12 3.47 -26.01
C PRO A 118 -13.17 3.27 -27.11
N PRO A 119 -12.77 2.63 -28.23
CA PRO A 119 -13.52 2.68 -29.48
C PRO A 119 -14.99 2.34 -29.29
N ALA A 120 -15.85 2.90 -30.16
CA ALA A 120 -17.32 2.92 -30.05
C ALA A 120 -18.03 1.55 -29.92
N LYS A 121 -17.28 0.44 -29.88
CA LYS A 121 -17.74 -0.93 -29.61
C LYS A 121 -18.40 -1.11 -28.24
N ASN A 122 -17.93 -0.42 -27.20
CA ASN A 122 -18.32 -0.74 -25.82
C ASN A 122 -19.37 0.25 -25.26
N THR A 123 -20.65 -0.07 -25.43
CA THR A 123 -21.80 0.71 -24.94
C THR A 123 -22.20 0.41 -23.48
N LEU A 124 -21.67 -0.67 -22.90
CA LEU A 124 -21.97 -1.15 -21.56
C LEU A 124 -20.84 -0.84 -20.57
N ALA A 125 -21.19 -0.22 -19.43
CA ALA A 125 -20.31 -0.15 -18.26
C ALA A 125 -20.83 -1.07 -17.14
N PHE A 126 -19.90 -1.66 -16.39
CA PHE A 126 -20.16 -2.24 -15.07
C PHE A 126 -19.55 -1.34 -14.00
N ALA A 127 -20.34 -0.96 -13.01
CA ALA A 127 -19.94 -0.06 -11.93
C ALA A 127 -20.01 -0.81 -10.59
N VAL A 128 -18.89 -0.86 -9.86
CA VAL A 128 -18.73 -1.53 -8.55
C VAL A 128 -18.35 -0.52 -7.48
N ARG A 129 -19.10 -0.50 -6.39
CA ARG A 129 -18.74 0.34 -5.25
C ARG A 129 -17.66 -0.32 -4.38
N VAL A 130 -16.46 0.25 -4.39
CA VAL A 130 -15.29 -0.27 -3.66
C VAL A 130 -15.15 0.40 -2.28
N ARG A 131 -15.37 1.72 -2.17
CA ARG A 131 -15.15 2.45 -0.90
C ARG A 131 -16.42 2.60 -0.06
N MET A 132 -16.22 2.72 1.25
CA MET A 132 -17.27 3.15 2.18
C MET A 132 -17.65 4.61 1.92
N ILE A 133 -18.88 4.97 2.29
CA ILE A 133 -19.42 6.32 2.14
C ILE A 133 -19.65 6.84 3.55
N LYS A 134 -18.81 7.78 3.99
CA LYS A 134 -18.94 8.54 5.24
C LYS A 134 -18.73 10.02 4.91
N GLY A 135 -19.56 10.91 5.45
CA GLY A 135 -19.39 12.37 5.28
C GLY A 135 -19.47 12.92 3.84
N VAL A 136 -20.09 12.22 2.89
CA VAL A 136 -20.10 12.66 1.48
C VAL A 136 -21.16 13.72 1.18
N SER A 137 -20.91 14.55 0.17
CA SER A 137 -21.86 15.57 -0.28
C SER A 137 -23.21 14.97 -0.72
N PRO A 138 -24.34 15.67 -0.49
CA PRO A 138 -25.67 15.21 -0.90
C PRO A 138 -25.77 14.88 -2.39
N ARG A 139 -25.04 15.61 -3.25
CA ARG A 139 -24.96 15.38 -4.71
C ARG A 139 -24.40 13.99 -5.02
N VAL A 140 -23.25 13.63 -4.46
CA VAL A 140 -22.65 12.30 -4.63
C VAL A 140 -23.57 11.21 -4.06
N LYS A 141 -24.13 11.44 -2.86
CA LYS A 141 -25.09 10.51 -2.24
C LYS A 141 -26.28 10.25 -3.17
N LYS A 142 -26.88 11.28 -3.77
CA LYS A 142 -28.01 11.16 -4.71
C LYS A 142 -27.64 10.35 -5.95
N VAL A 143 -26.48 10.60 -6.58
CA VAL A 143 -26.04 9.81 -7.76
C VAL A 143 -25.82 8.34 -7.42
N ILE A 144 -25.22 8.02 -6.27
CA ILE A 144 -25.01 6.63 -5.83
C ILE A 144 -26.35 5.92 -5.56
N HIS A 145 -27.37 6.64 -5.10
CA HIS A 145 -28.73 6.10 -4.97
C HIS A 145 -29.40 5.86 -6.33
N MET A 146 -29.21 6.74 -7.32
CA MET A 146 -29.71 6.55 -8.69
C MET A 146 -29.05 5.34 -9.37
N LEU A 147 -27.73 5.16 -9.21
CA LEU A 147 -27.00 3.97 -9.68
C LEU A 147 -27.31 2.70 -8.86
N ARG A 148 -28.11 2.80 -7.79
CA ARG A 148 -28.52 1.70 -6.88
C ARG A 148 -27.37 1.06 -6.07
N LEU A 149 -26.20 1.70 -6.01
CA LEU A 149 -24.98 1.22 -5.34
C LEU A 149 -24.98 1.43 -3.80
N ARG A 150 -26.04 0.98 -3.14
CA ARG A 150 -26.32 1.28 -1.72
C ARG A 150 -25.41 0.56 -0.71
N LYS A 151 -24.90 -0.63 -1.04
CA LYS A 151 -24.00 -1.42 -0.16
C LYS A 151 -22.56 -1.35 -0.70
N ILE A 152 -21.58 -1.68 0.14
CA ILE A 152 -20.20 -1.90 -0.34
C ILE A 152 -20.17 -3.21 -1.14
N PHE A 153 -19.32 -3.28 -2.16
CA PHE A 153 -19.22 -4.40 -3.11
C PHE A 153 -20.55 -4.75 -3.79
N SER A 154 -21.45 -3.77 -3.95
CA SER A 154 -22.56 -3.89 -4.91
C SER A 154 -22.08 -3.50 -6.31
N GLY A 155 -22.49 -4.25 -7.32
CA GLY A 155 -22.27 -3.96 -8.74
C GLY A 155 -23.57 -3.73 -9.51
N THR A 156 -23.55 -2.88 -10.53
CA THR A 156 -24.67 -2.67 -11.47
C THR A 156 -24.19 -2.43 -12.88
N PHE A 157 -24.97 -2.90 -13.86
CA PHE A 157 -24.82 -2.53 -15.26
C PHE A 157 -25.35 -1.11 -15.50
N VAL A 158 -24.67 -0.35 -16.36
CA VAL A 158 -24.99 1.04 -16.72
C VAL A 158 -24.79 1.19 -18.23
N ARG A 159 -25.84 1.55 -18.98
CA ARG A 159 -25.70 1.93 -20.38
C ARG A 159 -24.99 3.28 -20.47
N ILE A 160 -23.96 3.34 -21.29
CA ILE A 160 -23.12 4.51 -21.46
C ILE A 160 -23.86 5.55 -22.31
N SER A 161 -23.85 6.78 -21.81
CA SER A 161 -24.43 7.96 -22.42
C SER A 161 -23.73 9.19 -21.84
N LYS A 162 -23.91 10.37 -22.44
CA LYS A 162 -23.34 11.63 -21.92
C LYS A 162 -23.76 11.89 -20.47
N THR A 163 -25.00 11.57 -20.09
CA THR A 163 -25.52 11.72 -18.72
C THR A 163 -24.99 10.62 -17.78
N SER A 164 -24.94 9.36 -18.20
CA SER A 164 -24.36 8.26 -17.43
C SER A 164 -22.87 8.49 -17.12
N LEU A 165 -22.09 8.94 -18.11
CA LEU A 165 -20.67 9.26 -17.92
C LEU A 165 -20.47 10.42 -16.93
N ASN A 166 -21.29 11.47 -17.00
CA ASN A 166 -21.23 12.57 -16.03
C ASN A 166 -21.62 12.13 -14.62
N MET A 167 -22.57 11.20 -14.47
CA MET A 167 -22.87 10.56 -13.19
C MET A 167 -21.69 9.72 -12.68
N LEU A 168 -21.05 8.92 -13.54
CA LEU A 168 -19.90 8.10 -13.18
C LEU A 168 -18.70 8.94 -12.73
N LYS A 169 -18.40 10.06 -13.41
CA LYS A 169 -17.37 11.04 -13.00
C LYS A 169 -17.62 11.63 -11.60
N ILE A 170 -18.88 11.87 -11.22
CA ILE A 170 -19.22 12.38 -9.88
C ILE A 170 -18.96 11.35 -8.77
N VAL A 171 -19.07 10.04 -9.07
CA VAL A 171 -18.91 8.95 -8.09
C VAL A 171 -17.56 8.23 -8.17
N GLU A 172 -16.71 8.64 -9.11
CA GLU A 172 -15.37 8.14 -9.40
C GLU A 172 -14.52 7.83 -8.14
N PRO A 173 -14.38 8.72 -7.13
CA PRO A 173 -13.59 8.43 -5.92
C PRO A 173 -14.15 7.31 -5.02
N TYR A 174 -15.35 6.77 -5.28
CA TYR A 174 -15.98 5.70 -4.50
C TYR A 174 -16.25 4.42 -5.30
N VAL A 175 -16.30 4.52 -6.63
CA VAL A 175 -16.79 3.49 -7.55
C VAL A 175 -15.72 3.19 -8.60
N ALA A 176 -15.30 1.93 -8.67
CA ALA A 176 -14.53 1.42 -9.80
C ALA A 176 -15.50 1.06 -10.93
N TRP A 177 -15.24 1.50 -12.15
CA TRP A 177 -16.10 1.19 -13.29
C TRP A 177 -15.29 0.97 -14.57
N GLY A 178 -15.85 0.17 -15.49
CA GLY A 178 -15.21 -0.17 -16.76
C GLY A 178 -16.13 -0.98 -17.65
N PHE A 179 -15.59 -1.55 -18.72
CA PHE A 179 -16.31 -2.30 -19.74
C PHE A 179 -16.19 -3.81 -19.45
N PRO A 180 -17.30 -4.52 -19.18
CA PRO A 180 -17.26 -5.95 -18.89
C PRO A 180 -17.24 -6.78 -20.17
N ASN A 181 -16.47 -7.86 -20.19
CA ASN A 181 -16.49 -8.83 -21.29
C ASN A 181 -17.73 -9.73 -21.20
N LEU A 182 -18.18 -10.30 -22.31
CA LEU A 182 -19.33 -11.22 -22.35
C LEU A 182 -19.23 -12.35 -21.31
N LYS A 183 -18.04 -12.94 -21.12
CA LYS A 183 -17.77 -13.95 -20.08
C LYS A 183 -18.07 -13.42 -18.66
N SER A 184 -17.63 -12.20 -18.34
CA SER A 184 -17.86 -11.57 -17.04
C SER A 184 -19.35 -11.23 -16.81
N VAL A 185 -20.07 -10.81 -17.86
CA VAL A 185 -21.52 -10.57 -17.81
C VAL A 185 -22.27 -11.87 -17.56
N ARG A 186 -21.96 -12.93 -18.33
CA ARG A 186 -22.49 -14.29 -18.18
C ARG A 186 -22.27 -14.82 -16.76
N GLU A 187 -21.04 -14.80 -16.25
CA GLU A 187 -20.72 -15.28 -14.91
C GLU A 187 -21.48 -14.52 -13.81
N LEU A 188 -21.62 -13.18 -13.93
CA LEU A 188 -22.38 -12.37 -12.97
C LEU A 188 -23.87 -12.73 -12.95
N ILE A 189 -24.48 -12.90 -14.13
CA ILE A 189 -25.91 -13.21 -14.25
C ILE A 189 -26.18 -14.65 -13.77
N LEU A 190 -25.37 -15.63 -14.18
CA LEU A 190 -25.56 -17.03 -13.78
C LEU A 190 -25.29 -17.25 -12.28
N LYS A 191 -24.20 -16.70 -11.72
CA LYS A 191 -23.85 -16.94 -10.29
C LYS A 191 -24.63 -16.07 -9.31
N ARG A 192 -25.04 -14.86 -9.71
CA ARG A 192 -25.52 -13.79 -8.81
C ARG A 192 -26.76 -13.05 -9.31
N GLY A 193 -27.34 -13.46 -10.44
CA GLY A 193 -28.53 -12.87 -11.01
C GLY A 193 -29.76 -13.09 -10.14
N GLN A 194 -30.45 -11.99 -9.84
CA GLN A 194 -31.68 -11.97 -9.06
C GLN A 194 -32.64 -10.96 -9.68
N LEU A 195 -33.91 -11.33 -9.83
CA LEU A 195 -34.96 -10.42 -10.26
C LEU A 195 -35.66 -9.77 -9.07
N LYS A 196 -36.11 -8.53 -9.29
CA LYS A 196 -36.90 -7.72 -8.37
C LYS A 196 -38.38 -7.80 -8.74
N ILE A 197 -39.07 -8.79 -8.21
CA ILE A 197 -40.49 -9.06 -8.49
C ILE A 197 -41.30 -8.74 -7.25
N LYS A 198 -42.34 -7.88 -7.37
CA LYS A 198 -43.21 -7.44 -6.25
C LYS A 198 -42.43 -7.04 -4.97
N LYS A 199 -41.30 -6.32 -5.15
CA LYS A 199 -40.30 -5.93 -4.11
C LYS A 199 -39.50 -7.08 -3.46
N LYS A 200 -39.85 -8.35 -3.70
CA LYS A 200 -39.06 -9.53 -3.30
C LYS A 200 -37.87 -9.74 -4.25
N LYS A 201 -36.95 -10.60 -3.86
CA LYS A 201 -35.84 -11.08 -4.70
C LYS A 201 -36.08 -12.53 -5.06
N ILE A 202 -35.98 -12.86 -6.34
CA ILE A 202 -36.14 -14.22 -6.85
C ILE A 202 -34.87 -14.58 -7.64
N PRO A 203 -34.22 -15.73 -7.39
CA PRO A 203 -33.07 -16.15 -8.16
C PRO A 203 -33.46 -16.48 -9.61
N LEU A 204 -32.51 -16.35 -10.53
CA LEU A 204 -32.68 -16.76 -11.93
C LEU A 204 -32.33 -18.25 -12.10
N THR A 205 -33.19 -19.13 -11.58
CA THR A 205 -33.02 -20.58 -11.68
C THR A 205 -33.71 -21.15 -12.93
N ASP A 206 -34.97 -20.78 -13.15
CA ASP A 206 -35.81 -21.35 -14.21
C ASP A 206 -36.11 -20.30 -15.30
N ASN A 207 -36.09 -20.72 -16.57
CA ASN A 207 -36.44 -19.84 -17.70
C ASN A 207 -37.90 -19.35 -17.63
N THR A 208 -38.81 -20.13 -17.02
CA THR A 208 -40.23 -19.75 -16.83
C THR A 208 -40.39 -18.44 -16.05
N VAL A 209 -39.51 -18.16 -15.08
CA VAL A 209 -39.52 -16.90 -14.30
C VAL A 209 -39.06 -15.71 -15.14
N ILE A 210 -38.24 -15.93 -16.16
CA ILE A 210 -37.79 -14.92 -17.12
C ILE A 210 -38.93 -14.63 -18.09
N GLU A 211 -39.46 -15.66 -18.73
CA GLU A 211 -40.55 -15.59 -19.71
C GLU A 211 -41.79 -14.88 -19.12
N GLN A 212 -42.22 -15.24 -17.92
CA GLN A 212 -43.36 -14.60 -17.22
C GLN A 212 -43.20 -13.09 -16.94
N HIS A 213 -41.98 -12.54 -17.03
CA HIS A 213 -41.68 -11.15 -16.66
C HIS A 213 -40.97 -10.34 -17.75
N LEU A 214 -40.47 -11.00 -18.79
CA LEU A 214 -39.71 -10.40 -19.88
C LEU A 214 -40.11 -10.96 -21.26
N GLY A 215 -41.04 -11.93 -21.33
CA GLY A 215 -41.58 -12.46 -22.59
C GLY A 215 -42.27 -11.40 -23.46
N GLU A 216 -42.93 -10.40 -22.83
CA GLU A 216 -43.44 -9.18 -23.49
C GLU A 216 -42.37 -8.38 -24.26
N HIS A 217 -41.09 -8.68 -24.04
CA HIS A 217 -39.94 -8.01 -24.67
C HIS A 217 -39.12 -8.97 -25.54
N GLY A 218 -39.62 -10.17 -25.82
CA GLY A 218 -38.93 -11.19 -26.61
C GLY A 218 -37.73 -11.83 -25.90
N ILE A 219 -37.70 -11.82 -24.57
CA ILE A 219 -36.62 -12.42 -23.76
C ILE A 219 -37.23 -13.62 -23.04
N ILE A 220 -36.94 -14.82 -23.55
CA ILE A 220 -37.53 -16.08 -23.09
C ILE A 220 -36.53 -16.78 -22.15
N CYS A 221 -35.27 -16.78 -22.53
CA CYS A 221 -34.20 -17.54 -21.87
C CYS A 221 -33.19 -16.66 -21.13
N LEU A 222 -32.41 -17.32 -20.26
CA LEU A 222 -31.20 -16.74 -19.64
C LEU A 222 -30.20 -16.18 -20.66
N GLU A 223 -30.09 -16.79 -21.85
CA GLU A 223 -29.14 -16.37 -22.87
C GLU A 223 -29.56 -15.04 -23.52
N ASP A 224 -30.84 -14.91 -23.87
CA ASP A 224 -31.44 -13.69 -24.43
C ASP A 224 -31.25 -12.51 -23.46
N LEU A 225 -31.41 -12.78 -22.16
CA LEU A 225 -31.17 -11.82 -21.08
C LEU A 225 -29.71 -11.35 -21.03
N ILE A 226 -28.75 -12.26 -21.17
CA ILE A 226 -27.31 -11.95 -21.23
C ILE A 226 -27.00 -11.12 -22.48
N HIS A 227 -27.54 -11.52 -23.63
CA HIS A 227 -27.34 -10.84 -24.91
C HIS A 227 -27.91 -9.41 -24.89
N GLU A 228 -29.16 -9.21 -24.47
CA GLU A 228 -29.81 -7.89 -24.39
C GLU A 228 -29.06 -6.92 -23.46
N ILE A 229 -28.45 -7.44 -22.39
CA ILE A 229 -27.62 -6.66 -21.47
C ILE A 229 -26.29 -6.29 -22.12
N TYR A 230 -25.59 -7.25 -22.72
CA TYR A 230 -24.27 -7.05 -23.33
C TYR A 230 -24.35 -6.11 -24.55
N SER A 231 -25.29 -6.37 -25.45
CA SER A 231 -25.56 -5.57 -26.65
C SER A 231 -26.26 -4.24 -26.37
N THR A 232 -26.73 -4.01 -25.13
CA THR A 232 -27.44 -2.80 -24.67
C THR A 232 -28.67 -2.43 -25.50
N GLY A 233 -29.50 -3.42 -25.82
CA GLY A 233 -30.61 -3.31 -26.76
C GLY A 233 -31.76 -2.37 -26.34
N LYS A 234 -32.90 -2.54 -27.01
CA LYS A 234 -34.07 -1.66 -26.88
C LYS A 234 -34.68 -1.72 -25.47
N HIS A 235 -34.69 -2.90 -24.85
CA HIS A 235 -35.34 -3.20 -23.58
C HIS A 235 -34.36 -3.16 -22.38
N PHE A 236 -33.07 -2.90 -22.61
CA PHE A 236 -32.02 -2.76 -21.57
C PHE A 236 -32.48 -1.98 -20.32
N ARG A 237 -33.19 -0.85 -20.48
CA ARG A 237 -33.67 -0.03 -19.35
C ARG A 237 -34.64 -0.80 -18.45
N MET A 238 -35.50 -1.62 -19.03
CA MET A 238 -36.49 -2.42 -18.32
C MET A 238 -35.82 -3.63 -17.65
N VAL A 239 -35.03 -4.38 -18.41
CA VAL A 239 -34.23 -5.52 -17.94
C VAL A 239 -33.34 -5.11 -16.76
N ASN A 240 -32.55 -4.05 -16.90
CA ASN A 240 -31.64 -3.58 -15.86
C ASN A 240 -32.40 -3.06 -14.64
N ARG A 241 -33.63 -2.55 -14.78
CA ARG A 241 -34.51 -2.14 -13.66
C ARG A 241 -35.02 -3.34 -12.86
N LEU A 242 -35.36 -4.44 -13.55
CA LEU A 242 -35.80 -5.69 -12.96
C LEU A 242 -34.64 -6.45 -12.29
N LEU A 243 -33.44 -6.44 -12.86
CA LEU A 243 -32.26 -6.99 -12.19
C LEU A 243 -31.96 -6.27 -10.87
N TRP A 244 -31.78 -7.05 -9.81
CA TRP A 244 -31.30 -6.58 -8.53
C TRP A 244 -29.79 -6.29 -8.60
N PRO A 245 -29.27 -5.22 -7.98
CA PRO A 245 -27.83 -4.95 -7.91
C PRO A 245 -27.03 -6.14 -7.36
N PHE A 246 -26.07 -6.63 -8.15
CA PHE A 246 -25.23 -7.79 -7.82
C PHE A 246 -24.51 -7.57 -6.50
N ARG A 247 -24.63 -8.51 -5.56
CA ARG A 247 -23.87 -8.50 -4.31
C ARG A 247 -22.60 -9.33 -4.51
N LEU A 248 -21.49 -8.66 -4.73
CA LEU A 248 -20.18 -9.29 -4.85
C LEU A 248 -19.66 -9.68 -3.46
N SER A 249 -18.92 -10.78 -3.36
CA SER A 249 -18.41 -11.31 -2.09
C SER A 249 -16.90 -11.16 -2.02
N VAL A 250 -16.40 -10.67 -0.88
CA VAL A 250 -14.96 -10.64 -0.60
C VAL A 250 -14.43 -12.08 -0.44
N PRO A 251 -13.30 -12.44 -1.07
CA PRO A 251 -12.63 -13.72 -0.83
C PRO A 251 -12.36 -13.98 0.65
N ARG A 252 -12.52 -15.22 1.12
CA ARG A 252 -12.35 -15.57 2.55
C ARG A 252 -10.98 -15.17 3.10
N HIS A 253 -9.92 -15.35 2.32
CA HIS A 253 -8.54 -14.97 2.69
C HIS A 253 -8.41 -13.45 2.89
N SER A 254 -8.84 -12.66 1.90
CA SER A 254 -8.78 -11.19 1.92
C SER A 254 -9.80 -10.52 2.87
N ALA A 255 -10.68 -11.29 3.52
CA ALA A 255 -11.67 -10.76 4.45
C ALA A 255 -11.07 -10.31 5.80
N ARG A 256 -9.94 -10.91 6.20
CA ARG A 256 -9.14 -10.49 7.36
C ARG A 256 -8.39 -9.19 7.04
N ASP A 257 -7.67 -9.18 5.92
CA ASP A 257 -6.80 -8.07 5.51
C ASP A 257 -7.52 -7.03 4.63
N LYS A 258 -8.41 -6.25 5.24
CA LYS A 258 -9.16 -5.18 4.55
C LYS A 258 -8.26 -4.16 3.82
N VAL A 259 -7.05 -3.91 4.34
CA VAL A 259 -6.05 -3.02 3.73
C VAL A 259 -5.38 -3.70 2.53
N GLY A 260 -5.03 -4.98 2.66
CA GLY A 260 -4.52 -5.81 1.57
C GLY A 260 -5.52 -5.91 0.42
N LEU A 261 -6.78 -6.21 0.72
CA LEU A 261 -7.88 -6.21 -0.25
C LEU A 261 -7.99 -4.87 -0.99
N LEU A 262 -7.92 -3.73 -0.29
CA LEU A 262 -8.02 -2.43 -0.95
C LEU A 262 -6.82 -2.16 -1.87
N LYS A 263 -5.62 -2.61 -1.48
CA LYS A 263 -4.39 -2.51 -2.29
C LYS A 263 -4.42 -3.44 -3.52
N GLU A 264 -4.89 -4.68 -3.36
CA GLU A 264 -5.09 -5.66 -4.43
C GLU A 264 -6.21 -5.27 -5.40
N MET A 265 -7.21 -4.54 -4.91
CA MET A 265 -8.22 -3.93 -5.75
C MET A 265 -7.62 -2.73 -6.49
N GLY A 266 -6.81 -1.90 -5.83
CA GLY A 266 -6.30 -0.65 -6.37
C GLY A 266 -7.34 0.48 -6.31
N ASP A 267 -7.03 1.63 -6.90
CA ASP A 267 -7.85 2.84 -6.73
C ASP A 267 -9.21 2.82 -7.46
N PRO A 268 -10.26 3.42 -6.88
CA PRO A 268 -11.52 3.68 -7.57
C PRO A 268 -11.32 4.58 -8.80
N GLY A 269 -12.24 4.47 -9.75
CA GLY A 269 -12.22 5.28 -10.98
C GLY A 269 -12.45 4.46 -12.26
N PRO A 270 -12.19 5.07 -13.44
CA PRO A 270 -12.26 4.39 -14.72
C PRO A 270 -11.13 3.36 -14.86
N ARG A 271 -11.49 2.13 -15.23
CA ARG A 271 -10.56 0.99 -15.36
C ARG A 271 -10.52 0.34 -16.73
N ALA A 272 -11.22 0.92 -17.71
CA ALA A 272 -11.41 0.33 -19.03
C ALA A 272 -11.75 -1.18 -18.92
N GLU A 273 -10.89 -2.07 -19.42
CA GLU A 273 -11.09 -3.52 -19.42
C GLU A 273 -10.62 -4.21 -18.12
N ASP A 274 -9.80 -3.56 -17.29
CA ASP A 274 -9.27 -4.14 -16.04
C ASP A 274 -10.36 -4.41 -15.00
N ILE A 275 -11.56 -3.84 -15.17
CA ILE A 275 -12.74 -4.17 -14.36
C ILE A 275 -13.05 -5.67 -14.38
N ASN A 276 -12.68 -6.39 -15.45
CA ASN A 276 -12.86 -7.84 -15.55
C ASN A 276 -12.04 -8.61 -14.51
N SER A 277 -10.85 -8.12 -14.15
CA SER A 277 -10.04 -8.70 -13.07
C SER A 277 -10.73 -8.54 -11.71
N VAL A 278 -11.30 -7.35 -11.46
CA VAL A 278 -12.05 -7.02 -10.23
C VAL A 278 -13.30 -7.90 -10.11
N ILE A 279 -14.05 -8.07 -11.21
CA ILE A 279 -15.21 -8.96 -11.26
C ILE A 279 -14.79 -10.37 -10.85
N ARG A 280 -13.81 -10.97 -11.56
CA ARG A 280 -13.33 -12.35 -11.30
C ARG A 280 -12.86 -12.56 -9.87
N LYS A 281 -12.16 -11.58 -9.25
CA LYS A 281 -11.72 -11.66 -7.85
C LYS A 281 -12.87 -11.77 -6.84
N PHE A 282 -14.06 -11.24 -7.13
CA PHE A 282 -15.20 -11.26 -6.22
C PHE A 282 -16.30 -12.28 -6.57
N ASN A 283 -16.15 -13.09 -7.62
CA ASN A 283 -17.24 -13.84 -8.26
C ASN A 283 -17.30 -15.35 -7.94
#